data_AF-A0A1E4HYY1-F1
#
_entry.id   AF-A0A1E4HYY1-F1
#
_cell.length_a   1.000
_cell.length_b   1.000
_cell.length_c   1.000
_cell.angle_alpha   90.00
_cell.angle_beta   90.00
_cell.angle_gamma   90.00
#
_symmetry.space_group_name_H-M   'P 1'
#
loop_
_entity.id
_entity.type
_entity.pdbx_description
1 polymer ?
#
loop_
_entity_poly.entity_id
_entity_poly.type
_entity_poly.pdbx_seq_one_letter_code
_entity_poly.pdbx_strand_id
1 'polypeptide(L)'
;MIRAAFASAACCALLAALAGCGSVTQLRPKEGMSEVPQAANAQKRETPGQLMQPSTQAQPSRQADLLTKSVERQDDPFDLPPGPENGKTGN
;
A
#
# COMPACT_ATOMS: atom_id res chain seq x y z
N MET A 1 -26.73 23.49 23.05
CA MET A 1 -25.81 24.13 22.09
C MET A 1 -24.34 23.87 22.42
N ILE A 2 -23.90 24.05 23.66
CA ILE A 2 -22.49 23.88 24.08
C ILE A 2 -21.93 22.46 23.83
N ARG A 3 -22.71 21.40 24.08
CA ARG A 3 -22.27 20.00 23.87
C ARG A 3 -21.99 19.65 22.40
N ALA A 4 -22.76 20.22 21.47
CA ALA A 4 -22.56 20.01 20.04
C ALA A 4 -21.31 20.73 19.52
N ALA A 5 -20.99 21.90 20.08
CA ALA A 5 -19.75 22.62 19.77
C ALA A 5 -18.50 21.86 20.23
N PHE A 6 -18.53 21.27 21.43
CA PHE A 6 -17.42 20.43 21.93
C PHE A 6 -17.21 19.15 21.11
N ALA A 7 -18.29 18.49 20.69
CA ALA A 7 -18.21 17.30 19.84
C ALA A 7 -17.62 17.63 18.45
N SER A 8 -17.99 18.78 17.88
CA SER A 8 -17.46 19.23 16.58
C SER A 8 -15.98 19.60 16.67
N ALA A 9 -15.55 20.31 17.72
CA ALA A 9 -14.15 20.64 17.93
C ALA A 9 -13.27 19.39 18.13
N ALA A 10 -13.75 18.41 18.90
CA ALA A 10 -13.05 17.13 19.09
C ALA A 10 -12.90 16.34 17.78
N CYS A 11 -13.96 16.33 16.95
CA CYS A 11 -13.93 15.69 15.64
C CYS A 11 -12.90 16.34 14.70
N CYS A 12 -12.89 17.68 14.63
CA CYS A 12 -11.91 18.41 13.81
C CYS A 12 -10.47 18.16 14.27
N ALA A 13 -10.21 18.12 15.58
CA ALA A 13 -8.89 17.83 16.13
C ALA A 13 -8.42 16.41 15.78
N LEU A 14 -9.31 15.42 15.82
CA LEU A 14 -9.00 14.05 15.44
C LEU A 14 -8.62 13.95 13.94
N LEU A 15 -9.41 14.59 13.08
CA LEU A 15 -9.15 14.62 11.64
C LEU A 15 -7.81 15.31 11.31
N ALA A 16 -7.49 16.41 12.00
CA ALA A 16 -6.21 17.10 11.84
C ALA A 16 -5.02 16.23 12.28
N ALA A 17 -5.17 15.45 13.36
CA ALA A 17 -4.13 14.53 13.80
C ALA A 17 -3.89 13.37 12.81
N LEU A 18 -4.94 12.87 12.16
CA LEU A 18 -4.82 11.82 11.14
C LEU A 18 -4.20 12.31 9.82
N ALA A 19 -4.34 13.61 9.50
CA ALA A 19 -3.82 14.18 8.25
C ALA A 19 -2.29 14.12 8.11
N GLY A 20 -1.55 13.89 9.19
CA GLY A 20 -0.09 13.71 9.15
C GLY A 20 0.38 12.33 8.70
N CYS A 21 -0.50 11.32 8.75
CA CYS A 21 -0.14 9.93 8.43
C CYS A 21 -0.08 9.76 6.90
N GLY A 22 1.13 9.71 6.34
CA GLY A 22 1.35 9.55 4.89
C GLY A 22 1.96 10.75 4.18
N SER A 23 2.40 11.79 4.91
CA SER A 23 3.17 12.88 4.29
C SER A 23 4.49 12.37 3.69
N VAL A 24 4.78 12.77 2.45
CA VAL A 24 6.03 12.45 1.76
C VAL A 24 6.90 13.71 1.73
N THR A 25 8.04 13.67 2.40
CA THR A 25 9.02 14.78 2.43
C THR A 25 10.40 14.26 2.09
N GLN A 26 11.31 15.13 1.68
CA GLN A 26 12.69 14.69 1.41
C GLN A 26 13.37 14.18 2.69
N LEU A 27 14.02 13.03 2.58
CA LEU A 27 14.85 12.49 3.64
C LEU A 27 16.01 13.45 3.94
N ARG A 28 16.21 13.72 5.22
CA ARG A 28 17.35 14.48 5.75
C ARG A 28 17.98 13.68 6.89
N PRO A 29 19.31 13.69 7.04
CA PRO A 29 19.95 13.12 8.21
C PRO A 29 19.39 13.76 9.49
N LYS A 30 19.31 12.97 10.56
CA LYS A 30 19.06 13.53 11.89
C LYS A 30 20.22 14.44 12.27
N GLU A 31 19.95 15.47 13.08
CA GLU A 31 20.99 16.33 13.64
C GLU A 31 22.10 15.50 14.31
N GLY A 32 23.36 15.83 13.98
CA GLY A 32 24.54 15.11 14.46
C GLY A 32 24.85 13.80 13.72
N MET A 33 24.02 13.37 12.77
CA MET A 33 24.29 12.19 11.94
C MET A 33 24.84 12.58 10.57
N SER A 34 25.72 11.74 10.03
CA SER A 34 26.20 11.84 8.66
C SER A 34 25.23 11.16 7.68
N GLU A 35 25.42 11.43 6.39
CA GLU A 35 24.61 10.81 5.34
C GLU A 35 24.74 9.28 5.30
N VAL A 36 23.71 8.60 4.78
CA VAL A 36 23.63 7.13 4.64
C VAL A 36 24.83 6.59 3.85
N PRO A 37 25.63 5.67 4.42
CA PRO A 37 26.84 5.17 3.78
C PRO A 37 26.57 4.53 2.43
N GLN A 38 27.57 4.58 1.55
CA GLN A 38 27.52 3.92 0.25
C GLN A 38 27.49 2.39 0.44
N ALA A 39 26.61 1.71 -0.29
CA ALA A 39 26.56 0.25 -0.29
C ALA A 39 27.84 -0.34 -0.87
N ALA A 40 28.25 -1.52 -0.38
CA ALA A 40 29.56 -2.13 -0.66
C ALA A 40 29.89 -2.26 -2.15
N ASN A 41 28.89 -2.52 -3.00
CA ASN A 41 29.07 -2.73 -4.44
C ASN A 41 28.49 -1.59 -5.30
N ALA A 42 28.07 -0.49 -4.69
CA ALA A 42 27.56 0.65 -5.43
C ALA A 42 28.72 1.47 -6.01
N GLN A 43 28.58 1.96 -7.25
CA GLN A 43 29.57 2.83 -7.89
C GLN A 43 29.60 4.24 -7.30
N LYS A 44 28.48 4.66 -6.68
CA LYS A 44 28.32 5.95 -6.00
C LYS A 44 27.31 5.83 -4.87
N ARG A 45 27.32 6.81 -3.97
CA ARG A 45 26.30 6.96 -2.92
C ARG A 45 24.93 7.30 -3.53
N GLU A 46 23.87 6.76 -2.91
CA GLU A 46 22.49 7.06 -3.28
C GLU A 46 22.04 8.43 -2.76
N THR A 47 21.20 9.11 -3.53
CA THR A 47 20.59 10.37 -3.09
C THR A 47 19.38 10.12 -2.17
N PRO A 48 18.94 11.10 -1.37
CA PRO A 48 17.70 10.99 -0.59
C PRO A 48 16.48 10.54 -1.40
N GLY A 49 16.36 10.99 -2.65
CA GLY A 49 15.28 10.57 -3.54
C GLY A 49 15.38 9.11 -3.98
N GLN A 50 16.60 8.61 -4.24
CA GLN A 50 16.83 7.23 -4.62
C GLN A 50 16.53 6.26 -3.47
N LEU A 51 16.88 6.64 -2.24
CA LEU A 51 16.57 5.86 -1.03
C LEU A 51 15.06 5.73 -0.76
N MET A 52 14.25 6.68 -1.25
CA MET A 52 12.79 6.63 -1.14
C MET A 52 12.12 5.87 -2.29
N GLN A 53 12.88 5.44 -3.31
CA GLN A 53 12.32 4.73 -4.44
C GLN A 53 12.02 3.27 -4.04
N PRO A 54 10.77 2.80 -4.15
CA PRO A 54 10.44 1.41 -3.84
C PRO A 54 11.08 0.46 -4.86
N SER A 55 11.54 -0.71 -4.38
CA SER A 55 12.07 -1.76 -5.23
C SER A 55 10.95 -2.43 -6.02
N THR A 56 11.32 -3.16 -7.09
CA THR A 56 10.37 -3.96 -7.89
C THR A 56 9.64 -5.01 -7.06
N GLN A 57 10.28 -5.55 -6.02
CA GLN A 57 9.66 -6.53 -5.12
C GLN A 57 8.68 -5.86 -4.14
N ALA A 58 8.98 -4.63 -3.70
CA ALA A 58 8.09 -3.85 -2.83
C ALA A 58 6.88 -3.29 -3.60
N GLN A 59 7.08 -2.87 -4.84
CA GLN A 59 6.04 -2.33 -5.70
C GLN A 59 6.23 -2.84 -7.14
N PRO A 60 5.74 -4.06 -7.44
CA PRO A 60 5.84 -4.61 -8.79
C PRO A 60 5.01 -3.80 -9.77
N SER A 61 5.51 -3.69 -11.01
CA SER A 61 4.75 -3.09 -12.09
C SER A 61 3.48 -3.91 -12.30
N ARG A 62 2.32 -3.26 -12.24
CA ARG A 62 1.08 -3.85 -12.74
C ARG A 62 0.82 -3.31 -14.13
N GLN A 63 0.81 -4.21 -15.12
CA GLN A 63 0.19 -3.92 -16.39
C GLN A 63 -1.31 -3.83 -16.11
N ALA A 64 -1.80 -2.60 -15.95
CA ALA A 64 -3.23 -2.36 -15.92
C ALA A 64 -3.69 -2.33 -17.37
N ASP A 65 -3.94 -3.49 -17.96
CA ASP A 65 -4.79 -3.56 -19.14
C ASP A 65 -6.15 -3.03 -18.69
N LEU A 66 -6.43 -1.77 -19.03
CA LEU A 66 -7.70 -1.15 -18.71
C LEU A 66 -8.79 -1.92 -19.47
N LEU A 67 -9.47 -2.84 -18.77
CA LEU A 67 -10.74 -3.36 -19.25
C LEU A 67 -11.74 -2.20 -19.20
N THR A 68 -12.01 -1.61 -20.36
CA THR A 68 -13.03 -0.56 -20.53
C THR A 68 -14.45 -1.11 -20.45
N LYS A 69 -14.59 -2.44 -20.55
CA LYS A 69 -15.84 -3.18 -20.41
C LYS A 69 -15.57 -4.57 -19.84
N SER A 70 -16.55 -5.09 -19.10
CA SER A 70 -16.56 -6.48 -18.67
C SER A 70 -16.70 -7.41 -19.87
N VAL A 71 -16.03 -8.56 -19.82
CA VAL A 71 -16.19 -9.68 -20.75
C VAL A 71 -16.75 -10.87 -19.98
N GLU A 72 -17.64 -11.62 -20.62
CA GLU A 72 -18.13 -12.89 -20.06
C GLU A 72 -16.95 -13.84 -19.86
N ARG A 73 -16.89 -14.53 -18.71
CA ARG A 73 -15.82 -15.51 -18.46
C ARG A 73 -16.10 -16.76 -19.28
N GLN A 74 -15.05 -17.39 -19.81
CA GLN A 74 -15.21 -18.73 -20.37
C GLN A 74 -15.54 -19.70 -19.24
N ASP A 75 -16.42 -20.65 -19.51
CA ASP A 75 -16.70 -21.75 -18.59
C ASP A 75 -15.39 -22.45 -18.22
N ASP A 76 -15.20 -22.75 -16.93
CA ASP A 76 -13.97 -23.38 -16.45
C ASP A 76 -13.94 -24.84 -16.97
N PRO A 77 -12.95 -25.22 -17.81
CA PRO A 77 -12.86 -26.59 -18.33
C PRO A 77 -12.60 -27.63 -17.23
N PHE A 78 -12.24 -27.19 -16.02
CA PHE A 78 -12.05 -28.01 -14.83
C PHE A 78 -13.17 -27.83 -13.81
N ASP A 79 -14.30 -27.23 -14.19
CA ASP A 79 -15.49 -27.19 -13.32
C ASP A 79 -16.02 -28.61 -13.16
N LEU A 80 -15.62 -29.24 -12.05
CA LEU A 80 -16.07 -30.58 -11.72
C LEU A 80 -17.47 -30.46 -11.11
N PRO A 81 -18.41 -31.33 -11.51
CA PRO A 81 -19.69 -31.39 -10.83
C PRO A 81 -19.44 -31.68 -9.33
N PRO A 82 -20.28 -31.13 -8.45
CA PRO A 82 -20.15 -31.43 -7.04
C PRO A 82 -20.25 -32.96 -6.85
N GLY A 83 -19.39 -33.52 -5.98
CA GLY A 83 -19.36 -34.96 -5.71
C GLY A 83 -20.71 -35.48 -5.16
N PRO A 84 -20.86 -36.80 -4.92
CA PRO A 84 -22.11 -37.40 -4.44
C PRO A 84 -22.66 -36.76 -3.14
N GLU A 85 -21.80 -36.14 -2.33
CA GLU A 85 -22.19 -35.34 -1.15
C GLU A 85 -21.97 -33.82 -1.29
N ASN A 86 -21.83 -33.28 -2.51
CA ASN A 86 -21.48 -31.88 -2.78
C ASN A 86 -20.23 -31.39 -2.01
N GLY A 87 -19.20 -32.23 -1.91
CA GLY A 87 -17.99 -31.91 -1.14
C GLY A 87 -18.17 -31.95 0.38
N LYS A 88 -19.31 -32.44 0.89
CA LYS A 88 -19.54 -32.68 2.33
C LYS A 88 -19.03 -34.05 2.77
N THR A 89 -17.77 -34.39 2.50
CA THR A 89 -17.15 -35.52 3.21
C THR A 89 -16.68 -35.02 4.58
N GLY A 90 -17.59 -34.97 5.55
CA GLY A 90 -17.21 -35.24 6.94
C GLY A 90 -17.37 -36.75 7.13
N ASN A 91 -16.29 -37.48 7.38
CA ASN A 91 -15.64 -37.76 8.66
C ASN A 91 -14.19 -38.17 8.40
#